data_AF-A0A8J2MBQ7-F1
#
_entry.id   AF-A0A8J2MBQ7-F1
#
_cell.length_a   1.000
_cell.length_b   1.000
_cell.length_c   1.000
_cell.angle_alpha   90.00
_cell.angle_beta   90.00
_cell.angle_gamma   90.00
#
_symmetry.space_group_name_H-M   'P 1'
#
loop_
_entity.id
_entity.type
_entity.pdbx_description
1 polymer ?
#
loop_
_entity_poly.entity_id
_entity_poly.type
_entity_poly.pdbx_seq_one_letter_code
_entity_poly.pdbx_strand_id
1 'polypeptide(L)'
;MESRYIGYNFLISGDGKVYIGRGWRTVGAHTIGVNKKSIGIALIGTFYDKSPNSVQLNSMKNLINFGIAFDFIDKKFKYYSEINDVRPYINDQHNISNFSEMIQNAQ
;
A
#
# COMPACT_ATOMS: atom_id res chain seq x y z
N MET A 1 -11.28 15.13 13.20
CA MET A 1 -12.47 14.35 12.78
C MET A 1 -11.99 12.97 12.38
N GLU A 2 -12.29 11.97 13.20
CA GLU A 2 -12.13 10.58 12.78
C GLU A 2 -13.16 10.26 11.71
N SER A 3 -12.71 9.71 10.59
CA SER A 3 -13.57 9.38 9.47
C SER A 3 -14.16 7.99 9.70
N ARG A 4 -15.51 7.86 9.72
CA ARG A 4 -16.26 6.60 9.91
C ARG A 4 -16.19 5.64 8.71
N TYR A 5 -15.11 5.68 7.95
CA TYR A 5 -14.95 4.98 6.68
C TYR A 5 -13.58 4.30 6.66
N ILE A 6 -13.44 3.24 5.87
CA ILE A 6 -12.20 2.47 5.77
C ILE A 6 -10.98 3.39 5.56
N GLY A 7 -9.88 3.17 6.30
CA GLY A 7 -8.74 4.08 6.30
C GLY A 7 -7.94 4.09 4.99
N TYR A 8 -7.96 2.99 4.24
CA TYR A 8 -7.18 2.79 3.03
C TYR A 8 -7.91 3.27 1.77
N ASN A 9 -7.14 3.66 0.76
CA ASN A 9 -7.66 4.00 -0.56
C ASN A 9 -8.04 2.76 -1.35
N PHE A 10 -7.21 1.71 -1.26
CA PHE A 10 -7.43 0.42 -1.92
C PHE A 10 -7.04 -0.74 -1.02
N LEU A 11 -7.68 -1.89 -1.26
CA LEU A 11 -7.34 -3.15 -0.62
C LEU A 11 -7.16 -4.25 -1.68
N ILE A 12 -6.26 -5.21 -1.43
CA ILE A 12 -5.98 -6.30 -2.36
C ILE A 12 -6.07 -7.65 -1.62
N SER A 13 -7.04 -8.48 -1.99
CA SER A 13 -7.22 -9.81 -1.40
C SER A 13 -6.20 -10.82 -1.90
N GLY A 14 -6.06 -11.94 -1.19
CA GLY A 14 -5.18 -13.05 -1.54
C GLY A 14 -5.39 -13.64 -2.94
N ASP A 15 -6.57 -13.46 -3.54
CA ASP A 15 -6.87 -13.87 -4.93
C ASP A 15 -6.60 -12.78 -5.97
N GLY A 16 -6.02 -11.64 -5.58
CA GLY A 16 -5.64 -10.54 -6.48
C GLY A 16 -6.72 -9.50 -6.77
N LYS A 17 -7.94 -9.65 -6.23
CA LYS A 17 -8.98 -8.64 -6.46
C LYS A 17 -8.63 -7.34 -5.75
N VAL A 18 -8.76 -6.23 -6.49
CA VAL A 18 -8.62 -4.88 -5.95
C VAL A 18 -10.00 -4.36 -5.53
N TYR A 19 -10.13 -3.98 -4.27
CA TYR A 19 -11.31 -3.33 -3.71
C TYR A 19 -11.05 -1.84 -3.57
N ILE A 20 -12.03 -1.04 -3.99
CA ILE A 20 -12.00 0.41 -3.82
C ILE A 20 -12.46 0.73 -2.40
N GLY A 21 -11.55 1.28 -1.60
CA GLY A 21 -11.88 1.92 -0.34
C GLY A 21 -12.25 3.37 -0.61
N ARG A 22 -11.38 4.30 -0.22
CA ARG A 22 -11.56 5.73 -0.52
C ARG A 22 -11.26 6.12 -1.98
N GLY A 23 -10.61 5.24 -2.74
CA GLY A 23 -10.25 5.50 -4.13
C GLY A 23 -9.20 6.60 -4.29
N TRP A 24 -9.04 7.10 -5.51
CA TRP A 24 -7.93 7.98 -5.89
C TRP A 24 -8.02 9.42 -5.36
N ARG A 25 -9.24 9.96 -5.21
CA ARG A 25 -9.48 11.40 -5.01
C ARG A 25 -9.85 11.79 -3.59
N THR A 26 -9.78 10.85 -2.65
CA THR A 26 -10.20 11.08 -1.26
C THR A 26 -9.06 10.79 -0.30
N VAL A 27 -8.84 11.70 0.65
CA VAL A 27 -7.78 11.58 1.67
C VAL A 27 -8.02 10.38 2.57
N GLY A 28 -6.96 9.57 2.72
CA GLY A 28 -6.89 8.40 3.57
C GLY A 28 -6.90 8.70 5.07
N ALA A 29 -6.99 7.64 5.86
CA ALA A 29 -6.75 7.63 7.30
C ALA A 29 -5.89 6.42 7.68
N HIS A 30 -4.89 6.10 6.87
CA HIS A 30 -4.05 4.90 6.99
C HIS A 30 -2.70 5.19 7.64
N THR A 31 -2.15 6.41 7.51
CA THR A 31 -0.82 6.73 8.06
C THR A 31 -0.76 8.19 8.52
N ILE A 32 -0.57 8.37 9.82
CA ILE A 32 -0.50 9.70 10.47
C ILE A 32 0.59 10.53 9.81
N GLY A 33 0.30 11.81 9.54
CA GLY A 33 1.27 12.76 8.97
C GLY A 33 1.38 12.77 7.44
N VAL A 34 1.03 11.67 6.75
CA VAL A 34 1.21 11.56 5.29
C VAL A 34 -0.07 11.36 4.48
N ASN A 35 -1.21 11.04 5.11
CA ASN A 35 -2.51 10.77 4.44
C ASN A 35 -2.91 11.77 3.32
N LYS A 36 -2.56 13.05 3.45
CA LYS A 36 -2.92 14.09 2.45
C LYS A 36 -2.05 14.06 1.19
N LYS A 37 -0.95 13.31 1.20
CA LYS A 37 0.09 13.29 0.15
C LYS A 37 0.39 11.87 -0.34
N SER A 38 -0.41 10.88 0.03
CA SER A 38 -0.19 9.48 -0.32
C SER A 38 -1.50 8.75 -0.58
N ILE A 39 -1.38 7.61 -1.26
CA ILE A 39 -2.45 6.64 -1.48
C ILE A 39 -2.13 5.41 -0.64
N GLY A 40 -3.01 5.04 0.28
CA GLY A 40 -2.86 3.85 1.10
C GLY A 40 -3.40 2.62 0.39
N ILE A 41 -2.54 1.63 0.14
CA ILE A 41 -2.91 0.33 -0.41
C ILE A 41 -2.65 -0.73 0.67
N ALA A 42 -3.69 -1.45 1.10
CA ALA A 42 -3.55 -2.56 2.03
C ALA A 42 -3.59 -3.90 1.30
N LEU A 43 -2.58 -4.74 1.50
CA LEU A 43 -2.67 -6.16 1.16
C LEU A 43 -3.42 -6.85 2.30
N ILE A 44 -4.52 -7.54 1.99
CA ILE A 44 -5.32 -8.23 3.00
C ILE A 44 -4.57 -9.49 3.42
N GLY A 45 -4.19 -9.55 4.69
CA GLY A 45 -3.47 -10.66 5.29
C GLY A 45 -2.57 -10.19 6.43
N THR A 46 -1.89 -11.16 7.03
CA THR A 46 -0.85 -10.94 8.04
C THR A 46 0.46 -11.43 7.44
N PHE A 47 1.50 -10.60 7.45
CA PHE A 47 2.74 -10.85 6.72
C PHE A 47 4.00 -10.78 7.59
N TYR A 48 3.89 -11.01 8.91
CA TYR A 48 5.04 -10.93 9.82
C TYR A 48 6.13 -11.97 9.51
N ASP A 49 5.74 -13.16 9.06
CA ASP A 49 6.61 -14.32 8.83
C ASP A 49 6.52 -14.85 7.40
N LYS A 50 5.53 -14.39 6.63
CA LYS A 50 5.27 -14.84 5.26
C LYS A 50 4.99 -13.65 4.35
N SER A 51 5.67 -13.61 3.22
CA SER A 51 5.43 -12.62 2.17
C SER A 51 4.03 -12.74 1.55
N PRO A 52 3.44 -11.62 1.06
CA PRO A 52 2.28 -11.67 0.19
C PRO A 52 2.55 -12.55 -1.04
N ASN A 53 1.51 -13.19 -1.56
CA ASN A 53 1.66 -14.05 -2.74
C ASN A 53 1.87 -13.22 -4.03
N SER A 54 2.38 -13.86 -5.07
CA SER A 54 2.67 -13.19 -6.36
C SER A 54 1.43 -12.54 -6.98
N VAL A 55 0.25 -13.16 -6.83
CA VAL A 55 -1.01 -12.62 -7.37
C VAL A 55 -1.35 -11.27 -6.72
N GLN A 56 -1.18 -11.14 -5.41
CA GLN A 56 -1.34 -9.88 -4.68
C GLN A 56 -0.32 -8.82 -5.13
N LEU A 57 0.95 -9.20 -5.23
CA LEU A 57 2.03 -8.29 -5.63
C LEU A 57 1.83 -7.78 -7.07
N ASN A 58 1.46 -8.66 -8.00
CA ASN A 58 1.16 -8.29 -9.39
C ASN A 58 -0.05 -7.36 -9.48
N SER A 59 -1.09 -7.62 -8.70
CA SER A 59 -2.28 -6.76 -8.66
C SER A 59 -1.95 -5.37 -8.13
N MET A 60 -1.08 -5.29 -7.12
CA MET A 60 -0.58 -4.01 -6.60
C MET A 60 0.25 -3.26 -7.64
N LYS A 61 1.16 -3.94 -8.33
CA LYS A 61 1.97 -3.37 -9.42
C LYS A 61 1.09 -2.81 -10.54
N ASN A 62 0.08 -3.57 -10.96
CA ASN A 62 -0.88 -3.13 -11.97
C ASN A 62 -1.70 -1.92 -11.51
N LEU A 63 -2.14 -1.89 -10.25
CA LEU A 63 -2.86 -0.76 -9.68
C LEU A 63 -2.00 0.51 -9.64
N ILE A 64 -0.73 0.40 -9.28
CA ILE A 64 0.21 1.53 -9.27
C ILE A 64 0.46 2.02 -10.69
N ASN A 65 0.71 1.12 -11.64
CA ASN A 65 0.89 1.47 -13.05
C ASN A 65 -0.34 2.18 -13.63
N PHE A 66 -1.55 1.72 -13.27
CA PHE A 66 -2.78 2.42 -13.60
C PHE A 66 -2.81 3.82 -12.99
N GLY A 67 -2.48 3.95 -11.70
CA GLY A 67 -2.39 5.25 -11.03
C GLY A 67 -1.44 6.22 -11.72
N ILE A 68 -0.27 5.74 -12.19
CA ILE A 68 0.70 6.55 -12.94
C ILE A 68 0.17 6.93 -14.33
N ALA A 69 -0.42 5.97 -15.06
CA ALA A 69 -0.92 6.19 -16.41
C ALA A 69 -2.05 7.24 -16.47
N PHE A 70 -2.84 7.33 -15.40
CA PHE A 70 -3.96 8.27 -15.26
C PHE A 70 -3.63 9.48 -14.35
N ASP A 71 -2.35 9.71 -14.05
CA ASP A 71 -1.86 10.87 -13.28
C ASP A 71 -2.44 10.99 -11.85
N PHE A 72 -2.87 9.86 -11.27
CA PHE A 72 -3.22 9.75 -9.85
C PHE A 72 -1.99 9.56 -8.95
N ILE A 73 -0.89 9.03 -9.51
CA ILE A 73 0.39 8.81 -8.82
C ILE A 73 1.50 9.48 -9.63
N ASP A 74 2.29 10.32 -8.98
CA ASP A 74 3.47 10.95 -9.59
C ASP A 74 4.50 9.87 -9.99
N LYS A 75 5.10 9.97 -11.18
CA LYS A 75 6.14 9.04 -11.66
C LYS A 75 7.36 8.94 -10.73
N LYS A 76 7.60 9.95 -9.89
CA LYS A 76 8.67 10.02 -8.88
C LYS A 76 8.19 9.62 -7.48
N PHE A 77 7.04 8.95 -7.36
CA PHE A 77 6.55 8.45 -6.08
C PHE A 77 7.59 7.55 -5.40
N LYS A 78 7.47 7.45 -4.07
CA LYS A 78 8.29 6.56 -3.25
C LYS A 78 7.38 5.60 -2.51
N TYR A 79 7.86 4.37 -2.34
CA TYR A 79 7.22 3.40 -1.47
C TYR A 79 7.53 3.77 -0.02
N TYR A 80 6.51 3.71 0.82
CA TYR A 80 6.61 3.85 2.27
C TYR A 80 5.84 2.71 2.90
N SER A 81 6.49 1.97 3.79
CA SER A 81 5.85 1.05 4.71
C SER A 81 5.55 1.78 6.03
N GLU A 82 4.38 1.53 6.61
CA GLU A 82 3.99 2.20 7.86
C GLU A 82 4.95 1.88 9.02
N ILE A 83 5.41 0.62 9.08
CA ILE A 83 6.28 0.10 10.15
C ILE A 83 7.70 0.66 10.04
N ASN A 84 8.31 0.68 8.85
CA ASN A 84 9.74 1.00 8.74
C ASN A 84 10.03 2.46 8.37
N ASP A 85 9.11 3.16 7.69
CA ASP A 85 9.45 4.44 7.07
C ASP A 85 8.72 5.66 7.67
N VAL A 86 7.58 5.45 8.35
CA VAL A 86 6.71 6.56 8.77
C VAL A 86 6.44 6.58 10.28
N ARG A 87 6.44 5.44 10.97
CA ARG A 87 6.33 5.37 12.43
C ARG A 87 7.61 4.82 13.06
N PRO A 88 8.58 5.66 13.46
CA PRO A 88 9.85 5.20 14.04
C PRO A 88 9.72 4.49 15.41
N TYR A 89 8.50 4.31 15.93
CA TYR A 89 8.24 3.75 17.26
C TYR A 89 7.78 2.28 17.24
N ILE A 90 7.51 1.68 16.07
CA ILE A 90 7.19 0.25 15.95
C ILE A 90 8.47 -0.48 15.52
N ASN A 91 9.31 -0.78 16.51
CA ASN A 91 10.60 -1.45 16.33
C ASN A 91 10.40 -2.98 16.24
N ASP A 92 9.57 -3.43 15.32
CA ASP A 92 9.30 -4.86 15.14
C ASP A 92 10.24 -5.42 14.08
N GLN A 93 11.21 -6.23 14.51
CA GLN A 93 12.33 -6.74 13.70
C GLN A 93 11.92 -7.79 12.65
N HIS A 94 10.65 -7.85 12.29
CA HIS A 94 10.12 -8.71 11.24
C HIS A 94 10.30 -8.01 9.90
N ASN A 95 11.57 -7.98 9.50
CA ASN A 95 12.11 -7.30 8.35
C ASN A 95 11.65 -8.01 7.07
N ILE A 96 10.45 -7.68 6.57
CA ILE A 96 10.10 -8.01 5.19
C ILE A 96 11.05 -7.18 4.33
N SER A 97 12.12 -7.83 3.88
CA SER A 97 13.17 -7.28 3.03
C SER A 97 12.56 -6.45 1.90
N ASN A 98 12.83 -5.14 1.93
CA ASN A 98 12.62 -4.16 0.88
C ASN A 98 11.35 -4.36 0.01
N PHE A 99 10.20 -3.91 0.52
CA PHE A 99 8.90 -4.01 -0.19
C PHE A 99 8.94 -3.49 -1.64
N SER A 100 9.75 -2.46 -1.91
CA SER A 100 9.96 -1.94 -3.28
C SER A 100 10.57 -2.99 -4.21
N GLU A 101 11.52 -3.78 -3.70
CA GLU A 101 12.18 -4.86 -4.43
C GLU A 101 11.20 -6.01 -4.70
N MET A 102 10.35 -6.36 -3.72
CA MET A 102 9.31 -7.38 -3.91
C MET A 102 8.33 -7.04 -5.03
N ILE A 103 7.93 -5.76 -5.15
CA ILE A 103 7.04 -5.30 -6.22
C ILE A 103 7.75 -5.28 -7.57
N GLN A 104 9.01 -4.84 -7.59
CA GLN A 104 9.79 -4.82 -8.83
C GLN A 104 10.00 -6.24 -9.38
N ASN A 105 10.27 -7.21 -8.49
CA ASN A 105 10.54 -8.61 -8.82
C ASN A 105 9.30 -9.49 -8.96
N ALA A 106 8.10 -8.97 -8.71
CA ALA A 106 6.87 -9.71 -8.95
C ALA A 106 6.71 -10.00 -10.47
N GLN A 107 6.66 -11.29 -10.81
CA GLN A 107 6.46 -11.86 -12.15
C GLN A 107 5.01 -12.25 -12.37
#